data_AF-A0A7C4G9N4-F1
#
_entry.id   AF-A0A7C4G9N4-F1
#
_cell.length_a   1.000
_cell.length_b   1.000
_cell.length_c   1.000
_cell.angle_alpha   90.00
_cell.angle_beta   90.00
_cell.angle_gamma   90.00
#
_symmetry.space_group_name_H-M   'P 1'
#
loop_
_entity.id
_entity.type
_entity.pdbx_description
1 polymer ?
#
loop_
_entity_poly.entity_id
_entity_poly.type
_entity_poly.pdbx_seq_one_letter_code
_entity_poly.pdbx_strand_id
1 'polypeptide(L)'
;MKKWSKPVPVVALLTALAAGSVYFFRGAGHGQPGKYFYDLSEQRLYVAGPEVLPPDVGIGGAPDDGVEALVVRCPKCGRSKNRIVYLTRLTPELRQRILADRGSESGGAAYSRAEVFQNTLVCRFGEDVWYPLSTDEGKAIRDSWATTCPEHGEPVEPVMP
;
A
#
# COMPACT_ATOMS: atom_id res chain seq x y z
N MET A 1 -25.41 -7.68 -52.31
CA MET A 1 -24.15 -7.62 -51.53
C MET A 1 -24.23 -6.42 -50.58
N LYS A 2 -24.29 -6.62 -49.26
CA LYS A 2 -24.39 -5.54 -48.27
C LYS A 2 -23.32 -5.80 -47.20
N LYS A 3 -22.26 -4.98 -47.20
CA LYS A 3 -21.18 -5.07 -46.18
C LYS A 3 -21.69 -4.42 -44.89
N TRP A 4 -21.76 -5.21 -43.82
CA TRP A 4 -21.97 -4.71 -42.45
C TRP A 4 -20.62 -4.50 -41.78
N SER A 5 -20.29 -3.24 -41.50
CA SER A 5 -19.19 -2.88 -40.61
C SER A 5 -19.67 -3.03 -39.16
N LYS A 6 -19.06 -3.94 -38.39
CA LYS A 6 -19.34 -4.10 -36.97
C LYS A 6 -18.81 -2.88 -36.19
N PRO A 7 -19.60 -2.24 -35.31
CA PRO A 7 -19.07 -1.18 -34.45
C PRO A 7 -18.12 -1.80 -33.41
N VAL A 8 -16.89 -1.30 -33.36
CA VAL A 8 -15.94 -1.59 -32.28
C VAL A 8 -16.40 -0.81 -31.04
N PRO A 9 -16.53 -1.43 -29.85
CA PRO A 9 -17.07 -0.77 -28.67
C PRO A 9 -16.08 0.28 -28.12
N VAL A 10 -16.34 1.55 -28.45
CA VAL A 10 -15.62 2.75 -27.97
C VAL A 10 -15.56 2.83 -26.43
N VAL A 11 -16.47 2.15 -25.73
CA VAL A 11 -16.58 2.12 -24.26
C VAL A 11 -15.38 1.43 -23.58
N ALA A 12 -14.79 0.40 -24.19
CA ALA A 12 -13.64 -0.29 -23.62
C ALA A 12 -12.35 0.56 -23.67
N LEU A 13 -12.24 1.45 -24.66
CA LEU A 13 -11.09 2.33 -24.80
C LEU A 13 -11.13 3.47 -23.78
N LEU A 14 -12.33 3.99 -23.47
CA LEU A 14 -12.51 5.07 -22.50
C LEU A 14 -12.28 4.61 -21.05
N THR A 15 -12.66 3.39 -20.71
CA THR A 15 -12.37 2.80 -19.38
C THR A 15 -10.88 2.53 -19.18
N ALA A 16 -10.18 2.03 -20.20
CA ALA A 16 -8.73 1.85 -20.15
C ALA A 16 -7.96 3.18 -20.03
N LEU A 17 -8.42 4.23 -20.72
CA LEU A 17 -7.83 5.58 -20.62
C LEU A 17 -8.06 6.23 -19.26
N ALA A 18 -9.24 6.05 -18.65
CA ALA A 18 -9.53 6.54 -17.31
C ALA A 18 -8.70 5.83 -16.22
N ALA A 19 -8.54 4.51 -16.32
CA ALA A 19 -7.67 3.76 -15.41
C ALA A 19 -6.19 4.17 -15.56
N GLY A 20 -5.74 4.38 -16.80
CA GLY A 20 -4.37 4.84 -17.09
C GLY A 20 -4.08 6.27 -16.61
N SER A 21 -5.05 7.19 -16.67
CA SER A 21 -4.83 8.56 -16.20
C SER A 21 -4.76 8.64 -14.67
N VAL A 22 -5.58 7.87 -13.95
CA VAL A 22 -5.50 7.75 -12.48
C VAL A 22 -4.13 7.20 -12.06
N TYR A 23 -3.58 6.25 -12.82
CA TYR A 23 -2.24 5.70 -12.58
C TYR A 23 -1.13 6.76 -12.73
N PHE A 24 -1.22 7.61 -13.75
CA PHE A 24 -0.17 8.59 -14.04
C PHE A 24 -0.19 9.79 -13.07
N PHE A 25 -1.37 10.23 -12.62
CA PHE A 25 -1.49 11.36 -11.70
C PHE A 25 -1.17 11.02 -10.23
N ARG A 26 -1.12 9.73 -9.85
CA ARG A 26 -0.65 9.30 -8.52
C ARG A 26 0.87 9.41 -8.33
N GLY A 27 1.65 9.63 -9.40
CA GLY A 27 3.12 9.67 -9.36
C GLY A 27 3.76 11.05 -9.17
N ALA A 28 2.97 12.13 -9.08
CA ALA A 28 3.47 13.51 -9.09
C ALA A 28 3.38 14.19 -7.70
N GLY A 29 3.88 13.54 -6.65
CA GLY A 29 4.08 14.15 -5.34
C GLY A 29 5.52 14.65 -5.17
N HIS A 30 5.76 15.94 -5.38
CA HIS A 30 7.07 16.55 -5.12
C HIS A 30 7.35 16.62 -3.61
N GLY A 31 8.35 15.88 -3.12
CA GLY A 31 9.11 16.24 -1.91
C GLY A 31 9.26 15.20 -0.81
N GLN A 32 8.46 14.12 -0.79
CA GLN A 32 8.60 13.04 0.20
C GLN A 32 8.70 11.69 -0.51
N PRO A 33 9.58 10.77 -0.04
CA PRO A 33 9.69 9.45 -0.62
C PRO A 33 8.34 8.75 -0.52
N GLY A 34 7.96 8.03 -1.58
CA GLY A 34 6.73 7.25 -1.60
C GLY A 34 6.76 6.13 -0.55
N LYS A 35 5.69 5.34 -0.55
CA LYS A 35 5.59 4.14 0.28
C LYS A 35 5.37 2.93 -0.61
N TYR A 36 5.88 1.78 -0.19
CA TYR A 36 5.50 0.52 -0.81
C TYR A 36 4.10 0.12 -0.36
N PHE A 37 3.27 -0.27 -1.32
CA PHE A 37 1.97 -0.87 -1.11
C PHE A 37 1.93 -2.23 -1.79
N TYR A 38 1.14 -3.15 -1.27
CA TYR A 38 0.90 -4.47 -1.84
C TYR A 38 -0.59 -4.61 -2.14
N ASP A 39 -0.89 -4.93 -3.38
CA ASP A 39 -2.25 -5.27 -3.80
C ASP A 39 -2.49 -6.75 -3.48
N LEU A 40 -3.44 -7.02 -2.58
CA LEU A 40 -3.74 -8.37 -2.10
C LEU A 40 -4.29 -9.28 -3.21
N SER A 41 -5.14 -8.76 -4.11
CA SER A 41 -5.74 -9.55 -5.20
C SER A 41 -4.77 -9.77 -6.35
N GLU A 42 -4.03 -8.73 -6.74
CA GLU A 42 -3.04 -8.80 -7.82
C GLU A 42 -1.72 -9.43 -7.36
N GLN A 43 -1.57 -9.65 -6.06
CA GLN A 43 -0.37 -10.17 -5.40
C GLN A 43 0.90 -9.41 -5.78
N ARG A 44 0.79 -8.08 -5.93
CA ARG A 44 1.82 -7.25 -6.53
C ARG A 44 2.16 -6.03 -5.69
N LEU A 45 3.46 -5.80 -5.54
CA LEU A 45 3.99 -4.58 -4.93
C LEU A 45 3.89 -3.40 -5.91
N TYR A 46 3.55 -2.22 -5.42
CA TYR A 46 3.58 -0.96 -6.14
C TYR A 46 4.01 0.18 -5.20
N VAL A 47 4.27 1.35 -5.79
CA VAL A 47 4.63 2.55 -5.04
C VAL A 47 3.46 3.51 -5.08
N ALA A 48 3.10 4.04 -3.91
CA ALA A 48 2.09 5.08 -3.78
C ALA A 48 2.68 6.32 -3.10
N GLY A 49 2.04 7.47 -3.30
CA GLY A 49 2.42 8.71 -2.64
C GLY A 49 2.31 8.61 -1.11
N PRO A 50 3.11 9.39 -0.36
CA PRO A 50 3.11 9.39 1.11
C PRO A 50 1.75 9.79 1.72
N GLU A 51 0.90 10.47 0.97
CA GLU A 51 -0.45 10.88 1.35
C GLU A 51 -1.51 9.77 1.22
N VAL A 52 -1.19 8.66 0.55
CA VAL A 52 -2.11 7.54 0.36
C VAL A 52 -2.30 6.80 1.70
N LEU A 53 -3.55 6.53 2.05
CA LEU A 53 -3.92 5.83 3.29
C LEU A 53 -4.27 4.38 2.99
N PRO A 54 -3.66 3.41 3.69
CA PRO A 54 -4.06 2.02 3.57
C PRO A 54 -5.33 1.72 4.40
N PRO A 55 -6.25 0.87 3.92
CA PRO A 55 -6.18 0.28 2.59
C PRO A 55 -6.62 1.26 1.49
N ASP A 56 -6.06 1.14 0.29
CA ASP A 56 -6.47 1.85 -0.93
C ASP A 56 -7.04 0.87 -1.96
N VAL A 57 -7.39 1.34 -3.16
CA VAL A 57 -8.05 0.50 -4.19
C VAL A 57 -7.10 -0.48 -4.90
N GLY A 58 -5.82 -0.47 -4.57
CA GLY A 58 -4.83 -1.27 -5.28
C GLY A 58 -4.64 -0.86 -6.74
N ILE A 59 -3.97 -1.73 -7.47
CA ILE A 59 -3.73 -1.68 -8.92
C ILE A 59 -4.96 -2.20 -9.66
N GLY A 60 -5.58 -3.27 -9.15
CA GLY A 60 -6.75 -3.91 -9.76
C GLY A 60 -8.04 -3.09 -9.64
N GLY A 61 -8.07 -2.10 -8.73
CA GLY A 61 -9.22 -1.23 -8.50
C GLY A 61 -10.27 -1.80 -7.55
N ALA A 62 -9.99 -2.94 -6.92
CA ALA A 62 -10.84 -3.52 -5.90
C ALA A 62 -10.73 -2.71 -4.59
N PRO A 63 -11.87 -2.33 -3.96
CA PRO A 63 -11.84 -1.60 -2.70
C PRO A 63 -11.09 -2.35 -1.62
N ASP A 64 -10.28 -1.62 -0.86
CA ASP A 64 -9.56 -2.08 0.32
C ASP A 64 -8.44 -3.13 0.09
N ASP A 65 -8.00 -3.33 -1.15
CA ASP A 65 -6.96 -4.32 -1.51
C ASP A 65 -5.53 -3.80 -1.37
N GLY A 66 -5.33 -2.49 -1.50
CA GLY A 66 -4.01 -1.88 -1.47
C GLY A 66 -3.53 -1.57 -0.07
N VAL A 67 -2.67 -2.39 0.51
CA VAL A 67 -2.18 -2.22 1.90
C VAL A 67 -0.72 -1.76 1.94
N GLU A 68 -0.31 -1.00 2.95
CA GLU A 68 1.08 -0.54 3.06
C GLU A 68 2.00 -1.73 3.40
N ALA A 69 3.19 -1.79 2.81
CA ALA A 69 4.09 -2.93 2.92
C ALA A 69 5.46 -2.50 3.48
N LEU A 70 5.91 -3.18 4.54
CA LEU A 70 7.32 -3.06 4.95
C LEU A 70 8.18 -3.94 4.05
N VAL A 71 9.01 -3.31 3.24
CA VAL A 71 10.02 -3.97 2.42
C VAL A 71 11.39 -3.83 3.08
N VAL A 72 12.13 -4.92 3.16
CA VAL A 72 13.52 -4.93 3.65
C VAL A 72 14.48 -5.52 2.64
N ARG A 73 15.75 -5.18 2.78
CA ARG A 73 16.85 -5.67 1.93
C ARG A 73 18.04 -6.10 2.77
N CYS A 74 18.78 -7.09 2.29
CA CYS A 74 20.16 -7.29 2.74
C CYS A 74 21.11 -6.39 1.94
N PRO A 75 21.93 -5.54 2.57
CA PRO A 75 22.84 -4.64 1.88
C PRO A 75 23.78 -5.31 0.86
N LYS A 76 24.15 -6.58 1.09
CA LYS A 76 25.07 -7.36 0.23
C LYS A 76 24.38 -8.16 -0.87
N CYS A 77 23.07 -8.42 -0.77
CA CYS A 77 22.35 -9.27 -1.73
C CYS A 77 21.85 -8.52 -2.98
N GLY A 78 22.06 -7.20 -3.05
CA GLY A 78 21.56 -6.36 -4.16
C GLY A 78 20.04 -6.12 -4.13
N ARG A 79 19.55 -5.28 -5.05
CA ARG A 79 18.14 -4.82 -5.08
C ARG A 79 17.12 -5.90 -5.46
N SER A 80 17.54 -6.92 -6.20
CA SER A 80 16.66 -8.03 -6.62
C SER A 80 16.23 -8.94 -5.47
N LYS A 81 16.77 -8.73 -4.26
CA LYS A 81 16.55 -9.53 -3.06
C LYS A 81 15.74 -8.77 -1.99
N ASN A 82 15.04 -7.71 -2.38
CA ASN A 82 14.05 -7.07 -1.53
C ASN A 82 12.95 -8.07 -1.16
N ARG A 83 12.51 -8.06 0.10
CA ARG A 83 11.44 -8.93 0.60
C ARG A 83 10.41 -8.14 1.39
N ILE A 84 9.14 -8.51 1.28
CA ILE A 84 8.07 -7.98 2.11
C ILE A 84 8.08 -8.75 3.44
N VAL A 85 7.99 -8.05 4.57
CA VAL A 85 7.97 -8.69 5.90
C VAL A 85 6.55 -8.76 6.44
N TYR A 86 5.87 -7.63 6.44
CA TYR A 86 4.50 -7.52 6.91
C TYR A 86 3.77 -6.42 6.14
N LEU A 87 2.44 -6.48 6.25
CA LEU A 87 1.51 -5.52 5.66
C LEU A 87 0.82 -4.75 6.79
N THR A 88 0.47 -3.49 6.55
CA THR A 88 -0.28 -2.65 7.48
C THR A 88 -1.47 -1.99 6.80
N ARG A 89 -2.53 -1.79 7.58
CA ARG A 89 -3.71 -1.03 7.17
C ARG A 89 -4.32 -0.31 8.36
N LEU A 90 -4.97 0.81 8.11
CA LEU A 90 -5.75 1.47 9.17
C LEU A 90 -7.04 0.70 9.43
N THR A 91 -7.58 0.85 10.63
CA THR A 91 -8.95 0.44 10.90
C THR A 91 -9.93 1.25 10.03
N PRO A 92 -11.08 0.67 9.66
CA PRO A 92 -12.09 1.38 8.88
C PRO A 92 -12.51 2.70 9.53
N GLU A 93 -12.64 2.72 10.87
CA GLU A 93 -13.11 3.86 11.64
C GLU A 93 -12.13 5.04 11.57
N LEU A 94 -10.83 4.81 11.79
CA LEU A 94 -9.85 5.89 11.68
C LEU A 94 -9.70 6.35 10.23
N ARG A 95 -9.69 5.43 9.27
CA ARG A 95 -9.58 5.80 7.85
C ARG A 95 -10.73 6.70 7.40
N GLN A 96 -11.96 6.35 7.76
CA GLN A 96 -13.14 7.16 7.43
C GLN A 96 -13.05 8.56 8.03
N ARG A 97 -12.62 8.69 9.29
CA ARG A 97 -12.42 10.01 9.91
C ARG A 97 -11.37 10.84 9.18
N ILE A 98 -10.21 10.26 8.86
CA ILE A 98 -9.15 10.99 8.12
C ILE A 98 -9.67 11.43 6.75
N LEU A 99 -10.41 10.58 6.03
CA LEU A 99 -10.97 10.93 4.72
C LEU A 99 -12.05 12.03 4.83
N ALA A 100 -12.89 11.99 5.85
CA ALA A 100 -13.89 13.03 6.11
C ALA A 100 -13.22 14.39 6.38
N ASP A 101 -12.15 14.40 7.18
CA ASP A 101 -11.41 15.62 7.50
C ASP A 101 -10.66 16.20 6.30
N ARG A 102 -10.14 15.35 5.40
CA ARG A 102 -9.53 15.80 4.14
C ARG A 102 -10.53 16.52 3.22
N GLY A 103 -11.81 16.16 3.30
CA GLY A 103 -12.88 16.80 2.56
C GLY A 103 -13.45 18.05 3.23
N SER A 104 -13.05 18.35 4.48
CA SER A 104 -13.58 19.49 5.24
C SER A 104 -12.78 20.76 4.98
N GLU A 105 -13.50 21.88 4.75
CA GLU A 105 -12.89 23.21 4.54
C GLU A 105 -12.23 23.78 5.80
N SER A 106 -12.47 23.17 6.97
CA SER A 106 -12.02 23.64 8.28
C SER A 106 -10.53 23.41 8.60
N GLY A 107 -9.75 22.88 7.65
CA GLY A 107 -8.36 22.48 7.89
C GLY A 107 -8.30 21.20 8.71
N GLY A 108 -8.05 20.07 8.04
CA GLY A 108 -8.21 18.72 8.60
C GLY A 108 -7.56 18.50 9.98
N ALA A 109 -8.17 17.64 10.79
CA ALA A 109 -7.66 17.35 12.13
C ALA A 109 -6.28 16.68 12.06
N ALA A 110 -5.37 17.12 12.94
CA ALA A 110 -4.08 16.47 13.13
C ALA A 110 -4.27 15.25 14.05
N TYR A 111 -4.18 14.06 13.46
CA TYR A 111 -4.21 12.79 14.20
C TYR A 111 -2.89 12.54 14.92
N SER A 112 -2.96 12.15 16.19
CA SER A 112 -1.74 11.87 16.95
C SER A 112 -1.08 10.56 16.47
N ARG A 113 0.25 10.46 16.60
CA ARG A 113 0.96 9.20 16.32
C ARG A 113 0.43 8.03 17.15
N ALA A 114 0.06 8.29 18.41
CA ALA A 114 -0.51 7.28 19.29
C ALA A 114 -1.87 6.78 18.78
N GLU A 115 -2.73 7.69 18.32
CA GLU A 115 -4.04 7.32 17.75
C GLU A 115 -3.90 6.50 16.47
N VAL A 116 -3.02 6.91 15.55
CA VAL A 116 -2.71 6.13 14.34
C VAL A 116 -2.18 4.75 14.72
N PHE A 117 -1.27 4.67 15.70
CA PHE A 117 -0.74 3.40 16.18
C PHE A 117 -1.81 2.47 16.74
N GLN A 118 -2.73 2.98 17.57
CA GLN A 118 -3.83 2.19 18.15
C GLN A 118 -4.84 1.71 17.10
N ASN A 119 -4.91 2.40 15.96
CA ASN A 119 -5.84 2.11 14.87
C ASN A 119 -5.11 1.58 13.62
N THR A 120 -3.92 1.01 13.79
CA THR A 120 -3.23 0.30 12.72
C THR A 120 -3.33 -1.19 12.98
N LEU A 121 -3.70 -1.94 11.95
CA LEU A 121 -3.64 -3.39 11.90
C LEU A 121 -2.38 -3.82 11.16
N VAL A 122 -1.81 -4.96 11.56
CA VAL A 122 -0.64 -5.58 10.95
C VAL A 122 -0.89 -7.05 10.65
N CYS A 123 -0.37 -7.52 9.52
CA CYS A 123 -0.46 -8.91 9.08
C CYS A 123 0.92 -9.37 8.60
N ARG A 124 1.33 -10.58 8.98
CA ARG A 124 2.56 -11.16 8.41
C ARG A 124 2.36 -11.36 6.90
N PHE A 125 3.40 -11.11 6.12
CA PHE A 125 3.32 -11.35 4.69
C PHE A 125 3.10 -12.85 4.39
N GLY A 126 2.11 -13.15 3.56
CA GLY A 126 1.69 -14.52 3.22
C GLY A 126 0.61 -15.11 4.13
N GLU A 127 0.19 -14.37 5.17
CA GLU A 127 -0.94 -14.73 6.04
C GLU A 127 -2.16 -13.83 5.73
N ASP A 128 -3.32 -14.19 6.27
CA ASP A 128 -4.59 -13.48 6.11
C ASP A 128 -5.16 -12.96 7.44
N VAL A 129 -4.46 -13.18 8.55
CA VAL A 129 -4.89 -12.78 9.89
C VAL A 129 -4.29 -11.42 10.28
N TRP A 130 -5.16 -10.47 10.59
CA TRP A 130 -4.79 -9.10 10.97
C TRP A 130 -4.90 -8.89 12.47
N TYR A 131 -3.84 -8.39 13.08
CA TYR A 131 -3.78 -8.07 14.51
C TYR A 131 -3.68 -6.55 14.71
N PRO A 132 -4.29 -5.97 15.76
CA PRO A 132 -4.00 -4.58 16.12
C PRO A 132 -2.52 -4.44 16.48
N LEU A 133 -1.87 -3.40 15.95
CA LEU A 133 -0.44 -3.17 16.13
C LEU A 133 -0.05 -2.96 17.60
N SER A 134 -1.02 -2.57 18.45
CA SER A 134 -0.86 -2.36 19.89
C SER A 134 -0.91 -3.63 20.73
N THR A 135 -1.23 -4.78 20.15
CA THR A 135 -1.21 -6.09 20.82
C THR A 135 0.17 -6.72 20.85
N ASP A 136 0.36 -7.74 21.69
CA ASP A 136 1.62 -8.50 21.74
C ASP A 136 1.91 -9.23 20.43
N GLU A 137 0.89 -9.81 19.79
CA GLU A 137 1.01 -10.44 18.46
C GLU A 137 1.38 -9.41 17.39
N GLY A 138 0.70 -8.27 17.37
CA GLY A 138 1.00 -7.18 16.44
C GLY A 138 2.43 -6.68 16.61
N LYS A 139 2.89 -6.52 17.87
CA LYS A 139 4.27 -6.18 18.19
C LYS A 139 5.25 -7.26 17.70
N ALA A 140 4.96 -8.54 17.90
CA ALA A 140 5.82 -9.63 17.46
C ALA A 140 5.97 -9.66 15.93
N ILE A 141 4.89 -9.44 15.17
CA ILE A 141 4.95 -9.31 13.71
C ILE A 141 5.78 -8.08 13.31
N ARG A 142 5.50 -6.93 13.92
CA ARG A 142 6.24 -5.68 13.65
C ARG A 142 7.72 -5.80 13.96
N ASP A 143 8.12 -6.53 14.99
CA ASP A 143 9.53 -6.66 15.37
C ASP A 143 10.24 -7.77 14.57
N SER A 144 9.50 -8.60 13.82
CA SER A 144 10.05 -9.74 13.07
C SER A 144 10.99 -9.38 11.92
N TRP A 145 10.97 -8.13 11.43
CA TRP A 145 11.90 -7.71 10.38
C TRP A 145 13.33 -7.57 10.87
N ALA A 146 13.54 -7.30 12.17
CA ALA A 146 14.83 -7.03 12.78
C ALA A 146 15.67 -8.31 12.92
N THR A 147 16.00 -8.90 11.77
CA THR A 147 16.71 -10.15 11.60
C THR A 147 17.96 -9.93 10.74
N THR A 148 18.85 -10.90 10.76
CA THR A 148 20.00 -10.91 9.86
C THR A 148 19.64 -11.58 8.53
N CYS A 149 20.39 -11.22 7.49
CA CYS A 149 20.34 -11.88 6.21
C CYS A 149 20.82 -13.33 6.37
N PRO A 150 20.07 -14.33 5.89
CA PRO A 150 20.50 -15.72 5.96
C PRO A 150 21.73 -16.01 5.09
N GLU A 151 21.94 -15.25 4.00
CA GLU A 151 23.05 -15.46 3.06
C GLU A 151 24.37 -14.84 3.57
N HIS A 152 24.32 -13.68 4.24
CA HIS A 152 25.52 -12.88 4.57
C HIS A 152 25.67 -12.51 6.06
N GLY A 153 24.68 -12.84 6.91
CA GLY A 153 24.71 -12.51 8.34
C GLY A 153 24.51 -11.03 8.70
N GLU A 154 24.49 -10.13 7.72
CA GLU A 154 24.29 -8.69 7.94
C GLU A 154 22.85 -8.36 8.36
N PRO A 155 22.62 -7.37 9.23
CA PRO A 155 21.28 -6.87 9.50
C PRO A 155 20.55 -6.45 8.22
N VAL A 156 19.28 -6.81 8.10
CA VAL A 156 18.45 -6.27 7.01
C VAL A 156 18.02 -4.84 7.32
N GLU A 157 17.83 -4.04 6.28
CA GLU A 157 17.42 -2.64 6.37
C GLU A 157 16.07 -2.42 5.68
N PRO A 158 15.19 -1.55 6.23
CA PRO A 158 13.99 -1.09 5.51
C PRO A 158 14.37 -0.38 4.21
N VAL A 159 13.59 -0.62 3.16
CA VAL A 159 13.77 0.01 1.85
C VAL A 159 12.66 1.02 1.65
N MET A 160 13.05 2.26 1.35
CA MET A 160 12.14 3.28 0.83
C MET A 160 12.16 3.21 -0.71
N PRO A 161 11.02 3.42 -1.40
CA PRO A 161 10.95 3.47 -2.85
C PRO A 161 11.64 4.71 -3.44
#